data_AF-A0A1Q7K9A8-F1
#
_entry.id   AF-A0A1Q7K9A8-F1
#
_cell.length_a   1.000
_cell.length_b   1.000
_cell.length_c   1.000
_cell.angle_alpha   90.00
_cell.angle_beta   90.00
_cell.angle_gamma   90.00
#
_symmetry.space_group_name_H-M   'P 1'
#
loop_
_entity.id
_entity.type
_entity.pdbx_description
1 polymer ?
#
loop_
_entity_poly.entity_id
_entity_poly.type
_entity_poly.pdbx_seq_one_letter_code
_entity_poly.pdbx_strand_id
1 'polypeptide(L)'
;MVEISLTSNDVILGVSGKDHPFLMYRMFGVPVALATDDEGVSRIDSTHEFVKAVQTYDLHYADLKQMVRTSLEHSFLRGASLWSAPDAFTRVVSVCAQDLLGAEKYSSRCADFLGSNERANQQWELERRFRVFEAGM
;
A
#
# COMPACT_ATOMS: atom_id res chain seq x y z
N MET A 1 11.57 2.87 -1.07
CA MET A 1 10.53 2.95 -0.01
C MET A 1 11.19 2.80 1.35
N VAL A 2 10.61 3.37 2.40
CA VAL A 2 10.97 3.10 3.80
C VAL A 2 9.90 2.23 4.45
N GLU A 3 10.29 1.12 5.06
CA GLU A 3 9.42 0.27 5.87
C GLU A 3 9.40 0.82 7.30
N ILE A 4 8.20 1.15 7.79
CA ILE A 4 7.97 1.86 9.04
C ILE A 4 7.42 0.87 10.06
N SER A 5 8.21 0.61 11.10
CA SER A 5 7.86 -0.32 12.19
C SER A 5 7.66 0.44 13.49
N LEU A 6 6.47 1.04 13.67
CA LEU A 6 6.20 2.03 14.71
C LEU A 6 6.35 1.45 16.12
N THR A 7 5.93 0.21 16.33
CA THR A 7 6.06 -0.45 17.64
C THR A 7 7.50 -0.89 17.91
N SER A 8 8.20 -1.41 16.90
CA SER A 8 9.61 -1.77 17.03
C SER A 8 10.46 -0.54 17.39
N ASN A 9 10.29 0.58 16.69
CA ASN A 9 11.06 1.80 16.95
C ASN A 9 10.79 2.39 18.35
N ASP A 10 9.54 2.32 18.80
CA ASP A 10 9.14 2.75 20.14
C ASP A 10 9.80 1.87 21.23
N VAL A 11 9.70 0.54 21.10
CA VAL A 11 10.20 -0.40 22.11
C VAL A 11 11.73 -0.46 22.15
N ILE A 12 12.41 -0.44 21.00
CA ILE A 12 13.86 -0.63 20.91
C ILE A 12 14.62 0.69 21.06
N LEU A 13 14.13 1.76 20.42
CA LEU A 13 14.83 3.05 20.35
C LEU A 13 14.23 4.12 21.25
N GLY A 14 13.03 3.89 21.80
CA GLY A 14 12.29 4.90 22.56
C GLY A 14 11.78 6.06 21.70
N VAL A 15 11.65 5.85 20.38
CA VAL A 15 11.25 6.90 19.41
C VAL A 15 9.82 6.68 18.97
N SER A 16 8.93 7.62 19.27
CA SER A 16 7.51 7.54 18.95
C SER A 16 6.85 8.90 18.77
N GLY A 17 5.59 8.91 18.32
CA GLY A 17 4.81 10.13 18.12
C GLY A 17 5.51 11.15 17.22
N LYS A 18 5.53 12.41 17.63
CA LYS A 18 6.16 13.51 16.88
C LYS A 18 7.67 13.36 16.69
N ASP A 19 8.34 12.58 17.54
CA ASP A 19 9.79 12.39 17.48
C ASP A 19 10.16 11.32 16.44
N HIS A 20 9.19 10.53 15.99
CA HIS A 20 9.38 9.56 14.90
C HIS A 20 9.38 10.28 13.53
N PRO A 21 10.32 9.97 12.62
CA PRO A 21 10.45 10.65 11.31
C PRO A 21 9.34 10.32 10.31
N PHE A 22 8.30 9.59 10.71
CA PHE A 22 7.28 9.07 9.81
C PHE A 22 6.54 10.19 9.06
N LEU A 23 6.11 11.23 9.78
CA LEU A 23 5.45 12.38 9.16
C LEU A 23 6.40 13.20 8.27
N MET A 24 7.69 13.26 8.61
CA MET A 24 8.70 13.93 7.79
C MET A 24 8.84 13.23 6.43
N TYR A 25 8.98 11.90 6.42
CA TYR A 25 9.04 11.13 5.17
C TYR A 25 7.83 11.40 4.28
N ARG A 26 6.63 11.38 4.87
CA ARG A 26 5.39 11.65 4.15
C ARG A 26 5.32 13.07 3.58
N MET A 27 5.74 14.08 4.36
CA MET A 27 5.76 15.48 3.93
C MET A 27 6.66 15.71 2.71
N PHE A 28 7.76 14.97 2.60
CA PHE A 28 8.70 15.06 1.48
C PHE A 28 8.43 14.04 0.36
N GLY A 29 7.28 13.35 0.39
CA GLY A 29 6.89 12.42 -0.66
C GLY A 29 7.73 11.15 -0.73
N VAL A 30 8.39 10.77 0.37
CA VAL A 30 9.12 9.50 0.45
C VAL A 30 8.09 8.36 0.51
N PRO A 31 8.18 7.34 -0.37
CA PRO A 31 7.28 6.20 -0.32
C PRO A 31 7.47 5.42 0.98
N VAL A 32 6.38 5.18 1.71
CA VAL A 32 6.37 4.46 2.98
C VAL A 32 5.36 3.30 2.97
N ALA A 33 5.71 2.23 3.68
CA ALA A 33 4.84 1.12 4.03
C ALA A 33 4.94 0.83 5.54
N LEU A 34 3.89 0.29 6.14
CA LEU A 34 3.91 -0.17 7.54
C LEU A 34 4.38 -1.62 7.61
N ALA A 35 5.16 -1.96 8.63
CA ALA A 35 5.66 -3.31 8.90
C ALA A 35 5.69 -3.57 10.41
N THR A 36 5.66 -4.84 10.82
CA THR A 36 5.72 -5.22 12.24
C THR A 36 7.15 -5.39 12.75
N ASP A 37 8.12 -5.61 11.85
CA ASP A 37 9.49 -6.04 12.16
C ASP A 37 9.51 -7.44 12.81
N ASP A 38 9.39 -7.51 14.14
CA ASP A 38 9.39 -8.76 14.93
C ASP A 38 8.06 -8.93 15.69
N GLU A 39 6.99 -9.27 14.95
CA GLU A 39 5.62 -9.39 15.46
C GLU A 39 5.49 -10.22 16.76
N GLY A 40 6.18 -11.35 16.82
CA GLY A 40 6.15 -12.25 17.98
C GLY A 40 6.85 -11.71 19.22
N VAL A 41 7.90 -10.89 19.04
CA VAL A 41 8.63 -10.24 20.15
C VAL A 41 7.79 -9.08 20.69
N SER A 42 7.23 -8.27 19.79
CA SER A 42 6.41 -7.11 20.14
C SER A 42 5.00 -7.47 20.59
N ARG A 43 4.53 -8.71 20.36
CA ARG A 43 3.16 -9.19 20.69
C ARG A 43 2.07 -8.34 20.04
N ILE A 44 2.28 -7.99 18.78
CA ILE A 44 1.36 -7.20 17.94
C ILE A 44 0.93 -8.01 16.72
N ASP A 45 0.24 -7.37 15.78
CA ASP A 45 0.02 -7.88 14.43
C ASP A 45 0.08 -6.72 13.41
N SER A 46 -0.09 -7.00 12.13
CA SER A 46 -0.12 -5.94 11.11
C SER A 46 -1.26 -4.93 11.35
N THR A 47 -2.42 -5.36 11.85
CA THR A 47 -3.56 -4.47 12.13
C THR A 47 -3.21 -3.47 13.22
N HIS A 48 -2.46 -3.90 14.24
CA HIS A 48 -1.95 -3.04 15.30
C HIS A 48 -1.14 -1.86 14.74
N GLU A 49 -0.24 -2.10 13.79
CA GLU A 49 0.56 -1.04 13.18
C GLU A 49 -0.32 -0.03 12.43
N PHE A 50 -1.32 -0.49 11.69
CA PHE A 50 -2.30 0.40 11.04
C PHE A 50 -3.09 1.22 12.07
N VAL A 51 -3.59 0.60 13.14
CA VAL A 51 -4.32 1.29 14.21
C VAL A 51 -3.44 2.32 14.91
N LYS A 52 -2.20 1.94 15.27
CA LYS A 52 -1.23 2.84 15.90
C LYS A 52 -0.94 4.03 14.99
N ALA A 53 -0.75 3.81 13.70
CA ALA A 53 -0.50 4.88 12.73
C ALA A 53 -1.67 5.87 12.65
N VAL A 54 -2.92 5.38 12.56
CA VAL A 54 -4.12 6.23 12.54
C VAL A 54 -4.26 7.03 13.82
N GLN A 55 -4.19 6.38 14.98
CA GLN A 55 -4.40 7.02 16.28
C GLN A 55 -3.32 8.05 16.62
N THR A 56 -2.08 7.81 16.18
CA THR A 56 -0.94 8.68 16.51
C THR A 56 -0.82 9.87 15.56
N TYR A 57 -1.15 9.69 14.28
CA TYR A 57 -0.81 10.64 13.21
C TYR A 57 -2.02 11.19 12.44
N ASP A 58 -3.24 10.94 12.90
CA ASP A 58 -4.48 11.41 12.29
C ASP A 58 -4.59 11.02 10.80
N LEU A 59 -4.23 9.77 10.49
CA LEU A 59 -4.28 9.25 9.13
C LEU A 59 -5.70 8.91 8.73
N HIS A 60 -6.05 9.28 7.50
CA HIS A 60 -7.34 9.01 6.91
C HIS A 60 -7.30 7.78 6.01
N TYR A 61 -8.47 7.24 5.65
CA TYR A 61 -8.57 6.03 4.83
C TYR A 61 -7.76 6.10 3.52
N ALA A 62 -7.75 7.26 2.85
CA ALA A 62 -6.97 7.48 1.63
C ALA A 62 -5.46 7.33 1.86
N ASP A 63 -4.95 7.73 3.03
CA ASP A 63 -3.55 7.56 3.42
C ASP A 63 -3.19 6.09 3.58
N LEU A 64 -4.09 5.31 4.17
CA LEU A 64 -3.91 3.87 4.35
C LEU A 64 -3.90 3.16 2.98
N LYS A 65 -4.82 3.51 2.08
CA LYS A 65 -4.84 2.99 0.71
C LYS A 65 -3.53 3.31 -0.02
N GLN A 66 -3.03 4.54 0.11
CA GLN A 66 -1.74 4.93 -0.48
C GLN A 66 -0.61 4.03 0.03
N MET A 67 -0.48 3.84 1.35
CA MET A 67 0.59 3.00 1.92
C MET A 67 0.48 1.53 1.47
N VAL A 68 -0.72 0.96 1.42
CA VAL A 68 -0.92 -0.43 0.96
C VAL A 68 -0.59 -0.57 -0.53
N ARG A 69 -0.93 0.41 -1.36
CA ARG A 69 -0.53 0.45 -2.78
C ARG A 69 0.99 0.56 -2.93
N THR A 70 1.64 1.39 -2.10
CA THR A 70 3.10 1.49 -2.03
C THR A 70 3.74 0.15 -1.70
N SER A 71 3.21 -0.61 -0.73
CA SER A 71 3.70 -1.95 -0.40
C SER A 71 3.72 -2.89 -1.61
N LEU A 72 2.67 -2.87 -2.45
CA LEU A 72 2.64 -3.69 -3.67
C LEU A 72 3.52 -3.14 -4.79
N GLU A 73 3.60 -1.83 -4.96
CA GLU A 73 4.47 -1.18 -5.95
C GLU A 73 5.94 -1.53 -5.74
N HIS A 74 6.39 -1.53 -4.48
CA HIS A 74 7.77 -1.86 -4.09
C HIS A 74 7.98 -3.34 -3.73
N SER A 75 6.96 -4.18 -3.92
CA SER A 75 7.11 -5.62 -3.71
C SER A 75 8.04 -6.28 -4.73
N PHE A 76 8.62 -7.41 -4.33
CA PHE A 76 9.47 -8.23 -5.20
C PHE A 76 8.69 -9.12 -6.19
N LEU A 77 7.37 -8.94 -6.32
CA LEU A 77 6.57 -9.59 -7.35
C LEU A 77 7.10 -9.24 -8.74
N ARG A 78 7.05 -10.20 -9.66
CA ARG A 78 7.67 -10.04 -10.99
C ARG A 78 6.77 -9.23 -11.93
N GLY A 79 7.39 -8.65 -12.96
CA GLY A 79 6.70 -7.97 -14.06
C GLY A 79 6.55 -6.46 -13.87
N ALA A 80 5.81 -5.84 -14.78
CA ALA A 80 5.49 -4.42 -14.77
C ALA A 80 4.44 -4.05 -13.71
N SER A 81 4.41 -2.78 -13.31
CA SER A 81 3.35 -2.21 -12.47
C SER A 81 2.06 -1.99 -13.27
N LEU A 82 0.92 -2.08 -12.59
CA LEU A 82 -0.39 -1.63 -13.08
C LEU A 82 -0.43 -0.11 -13.27
N TRP A 83 0.37 0.64 -12.51
CA TRP A 83 0.37 2.09 -12.51
C TRP A 83 1.28 2.66 -13.59
N SER A 84 0.85 3.76 -14.20
CA SER A 84 1.59 4.41 -15.30
C SER A 84 2.85 5.15 -14.86
N ALA A 85 2.96 5.45 -13.57
CA ALA A 85 4.15 6.06 -12.96
C ALA A 85 4.35 5.50 -11.54
N PRO A 86 5.61 5.31 -11.10
CA PRO A 86 5.93 4.84 -9.77
C PRO A 86 5.30 5.74 -8.70
N ASP A 87 4.75 5.12 -7.65
CA ASP A 87 4.17 5.79 -6.48
C ASP A 87 2.99 6.76 -6.77
N ALA A 88 2.53 6.82 -8.02
CA ALA A 88 1.43 7.66 -8.48
C ALA A 88 0.20 6.81 -8.84
N PHE A 89 -0.61 6.48 -7.83
CA PHE A 89 -1.74 5.54 -7.94
C PHE A 89 -3.04 6.17 -8.46
N THR A 90 -2.92 7.03 -9.47
CA THR A 90 -4.04 7.79 -10.05
C THR A 90 -4.37 7.40 -11.48
N ARG A 91 -3.40 6.81 -12.20
CA ARG A 91 -3.55 6.40 -13.59
C ARG A 91 -2.93 5.04 -13.83
N VAL A 92 -3.73 4.09 -14.30
CA VAL A 92 -3.26 2.78 -14.75
C VAL A 92 -2.55 2.87 -16.11
N VAL A 93 -1.79 1.84 -16.44
CA VAL A 93 -1.16 1.68 -17.77
C VAL A 93 -2.19 1.70 -18.90
N SER A 94 -1.80 2.19 -20.07
CA SER A 94 -2.70 2.42 -21.21
C SER A 94 -3.45 1.18 -21.68
N VAL A 95 -2.84 0.00 -21.56
CA VAL A 95 -3.44 -1.29 -21.94
C VAL A 95 -4.69 -1.65 -21.12
N CYS A 96 -4.80 -1.12 -19.89
CA CYS A 96 -5.94 -1.29 -18.99
C CYS A 96 -6.75 0.00 -18.78
N ALA A 97 -6.42 1.10 -19.47
CA ALA A 97 -7.00 2.42 -19.19
C ALA A 97 -8.49 2.57 -19.56
N GLN A 98 -9.03 1.66 -20.38
CA GLN A 98 -10.45 1.63 -20.73
C GLN A 98 -11.26 0.70 -19.82
N ASP A 99 -10.57 -0.07 -18.98
CA ASP A 99 -11.20 -0.99 -18.05
C ASP A 99 -11.47 -0.29 -16.73
N LEU A 100 -12.58 -0.67 -16.10
CA LEU A 100 -12.92 -0.15 -14.79
C LEU A 100 -11.99 -0.78 -13.76
N LEU A 101 -11.17 0.05 -13.10
CA LEU A 101 -10.17 -0.38 -12.13
C LEU A 101 -10.78 -1.31 -11.06
N GLY A 102 -10.18 -2.48 -10.89
CA GLY A 102 -10.63 -3.48 -9.92
C GLY A 102 -11.98 -4.11 -10.25
N ALA A 103 -12.47 -4.03 -11.50
CA ALA A 103 -13.66 -4.75 -11.92
C ALA A 103 -13.38 -6.25 -12.13
N GLU A 104 -14.42 -7.08 -11.98
CA GLU A 104 -14.35 -8.53 -12.26
C GLU A 104 -14.19 -8.84 -13.74
N LYS A 105 -14.68 -7.94 -14.61
CA LYS A 105 -14.58 -8.06 -16.06
C LYS A 105 -13.70 -6.95 -16.60
N TYR A 106 -12.79 -7.32 -17.48
CA TYR A 106 -11.85 -6.43 -18.16
C TYR A 106 -11.62 -6.93 -19.59
N SER A 107 -11.09 -6.05 -20.43
CA SER A 107 -10.78 -6.31 -21.83
C SER A 107 -9.73 -7.41 -21.97
N SER A 108 -9.71 -8.12 -23.11
CA SER A 108 -8.71 -9.15 -23.40
C SER A 108 -7.29 -8.61 -23.32
N ARG A 109 -7.04 -7.38 -23.77
CA ARG A 109 -5.72 -6.73 -23.69
C ARG A 109 -5.25 -6.52 -22.26
N CYS A 110 -6.15 -6.09 -21.37
CA CYS A 110 -5.81 -5.96 -19.95
C CYS A 110 -5.63 -7.34 -19.31
N ALA A 111 -6.45 -8.34 -19.69
CA ALA A 111 -6.29 -9.72 -19.24
C ALA A 111 -4.91 -10.29 -19.56
N ASP A 112 -4.44 -10.13 -20.79
CA ASP A 112 -3.12 -10.59 -21.23
C ASP A 112 -1.99 -9.89 -20.46
N PHE A 113 -2.13 -8.59 -20.22
CA PHE A 113 -1.18 -7.80 -19.43
C PHE A 113 -1.12 -8.28 -17.98
N LEU A 114 -2.26 -8.43 -17.30
CA LEU A 114 -2.32 -8.91 -15.92
C LEU A 114 -1.85 -10.36 -15.81
N GLY A 115 -2.14 -11.20 -16.81
CA GLY A 115 -1.68 -12.59 -16.86
C GLY A 115 -0.16 -12.73 -17.00
N SER A 116 0.50 -11.73 -17.59
CA SER A 116 1.95 -11.73 -17.81
C SER A 116 2.75 -10.99 -16.74
N ASN A 117 2.07 -10.25 -15.85
CA ASN A 117 2.70 -9.37 -14.86
C ASN A 117 2.10 -9.61 -13.47
N GLU A 118 2.77 -10.43 -12.67
CA GLU A 118 2.33 -10.81 -11.32
C GLU A 118 2.11 -9.60 -10.40
N ARG A 119 3.02 -8.61 -10.44
CA ARG A 119 2.85 -7.36 -9.69
C ARG A 119 1.57 -6.63 -10.09
N ALA A 120 1.37 -6.40 -11.38
CA ALA A 120 0.17 -5.72 -11.87
C ALA A 120 -1.12 -6.49 -11.53
N ASN A 121 -1.08 -7.83 -11.56
CA ASN A 121 -2.19 -8.69 -11.17
C ASN A 121 -2.57 -8.47 -9.69
N GLN A 122 -1.59 -8.54 -8.78
CA GLN A 122 -1.84 -8.31 -7.35
C GLN A 122 -2.30 -6.88 -7.06
N GLN A 123 -1.81 -5.89 -7.81
CA GLN A 123 -2.29 -4.51 -7.73
C GLN A 123 -3.74 -4.38 -8.21
N TRP A 124 -4.15 -5.08 -9.28
CA TRP A 124 -5.54 -5.11 -9.73
C TRP A 124 -6.46 -5.77 -8.70
N GLU A 125 -6.01 -6.89 -8.12
CA GLU A 125 -6.75 -7.59 -7.07
C GLU A 125 -6.92 -6.73 -5.81
N LEU A 126 -5.89 -5.97 -5.42
CA LEU A 126 -6.00 -4.99 -4.34
C LEU A 126 -7.12 -3.98 -4.61
N GLU A 127 -7.15 -3.39 -5.81
CA GLU A 127 -8.19 -2.43 -6.18
C GLU A 127 -9.58 -3.07 -6.23
N ARG A 128 -9.69 -4.33 -6.66
CA ARG A 128 -10.94 -5.10 -6.58
C ARG A 128 -11.41 -5.25 -5.14
N ARG A 129 -10.49 -5.60 -4.21
CA ARG A 129 -10.79 -5.75 -2.78
C ARG A 129 -11.22 -4.42 -2.15
N PHE A 130 -10.57 -3.31 -2.51
CA PHE A 130 -11.03 -1.98 -2.08
C PHE A 130 -12.43 -1.69 -2.56
N ARG A 131 -12.72 -1.90 -3.84
CA ARG A 131 -14.05 -1.67 -4.41
C ARG A 131 -15.14 -2.48 -3.70
N VAL A 132 -14.88 -3.75 -3.40
CA VAL A 132 -15.83 -4.61 -2.67
C VAL A 132 -16.07 -4.08 -1.25
N PHE A 133 -15.00 -3.72 -0.54
CA PHE A 133 -15.11 -3.15 0.81
C PHE A 133 -15.89 -1.83 0.81
N GLU A 134 -15.55 -0.92 -0.10
CA GLU A 134 -16.16 0.40 -0.23
C GLU A 134 -17.63 0.36 -0.67
N ALA A 135 -18.05 -0.69 -1.38
CA ALA A 135 -19.46 -0.89 -1.74
C ALA A 135 -20.35 -1.29 -0.55
N GLY A 136 -19.75 -1.73 0.56
CA GLY A 136 -20.45 -2.07 1.81
C GLY A 136 -20.45 -0.95 2.85
N MET A 137 -19.82 0.19 2.56
CA MET A 137 -19.82 1.40 3.41
C MET A 137 -20.99 2.31 3.07
#